data_AF-A0A7K1Y381-F1
#
_entry.id   AF-A0A7K1Y381-F1
#
_cell.length_a   1.000
_cell.length_b   1.000
_cell.length_c   1.000
_cell.angle_alpha   90.00
_cell.angle_beta   90.00
_cell.angle_gamma   90.00
#
_symmetry.space_group_name_H-M   'P 1'
#
loop_
_entity.id
_entity.type
_entity.pdbx_description
1 polymer ?
#
loop_
_entity_poly.entity_id
_entity_poly.type
_entity_poly.pdbx_seq_one_letter_code
_entity_poly.pdbx_strand_id
1 'polypeptide(L)'
;MSNTNFLTALTPQQLERYNALHHIYGERAAELVSYVKGRGKRSWRTVQANAQRINNPSSMKQIQYDVAIDQSFDLNEVYSFAEITQIISQVRFSNDLPPFHTRIESLCETEFLMYFIADDVYDAPKELGGKLIGYKPIFRIKA
;
A
#
# COMPACT_ATOMS: atom_id res chain seq x y z
N MET A 1 -14.22 8.96 -19.61
CA MET A 1 -14.70 10.25 -19.04
C MET A 1 -13.48 11.15 -18.89
N SER A 2 -13.57 12.40 -19.34
CA SER A 2 -12.43 13.29 -19.58
C SER A 2 -11.70 13.68 -18.28
N ASN A 3 -10.39 13.40 -18.18
CA ASN A 3 -9.52 13.71 -17.01
C ASN A 3 -9.53 15.19 -16.60
N THR A 4 -9.90 16.08 -17.51
CA THR A 4 -9.91 17.54 -17.30
C THR A 4 -10.85 17.98 -16.17
N ASN A 5 -11.96 17.28 -15.94
CA ASN A 5 -12.94 17.64 -14.91
C ASN A 5 -12.51 17.25 -13.48
N PHE A 6 -11.64 16.24 -13.33
CA PHE A 6 -11.19 15.81 -12.00
C PHE A 6 -10.15 16.76 -11.43
N LEU A 7 -9.19 17.21 -12.26
CA LEU A 7 -8.13 18.12 -11.83
C LEU A 7 -8.68 19.48 -11.36
N THR A 8 -9.73 19.99 -12.00
CA THR A 8 -10.44 21.22 -11.59
C THR A 8 -11.25 21.08 -10.30
N ALA A 9 -11.55 19.84 -9.87
CA ALA A 9 -12.29 19.55 -8.65
C ALA A 9 -11.37 19.30 -7.44
N LEU A 10 -10.04 19.24 -7.64
CA LEU A 10 -9.10 19.02 -6.55
C LEU A 10 -8.95 20.28 -5.70
N THR A 11 -8.94 20.08 -4.37
CA THR A 11 -8.47 21.12 -3.46
C THR A 11 -6.98 21.45 -3.75
N PRO A 12 -6.49 22.65 -3.41
CA PRO A 12 -5.09 23.01 -3.63
C PRO A 12 -4.09 21.98 -3.07
N GLN A 13 -4.39 21.41 -1.89
CA GLN A 13 -3.56 20.36 -1.30
C GLN A 13 -3.58 19.05 -2.09
N GLN A 14 -4.72 18.67 -2.68
CA GLN A 14 -4.80 17.48 -3.52
C GLN A 14 -4.05 17.68 -4.84
N LEU A 15 -4.11 18.89 -5.42
CA LEU A 15 -3.36 19.22 -6.63
C LEU A 15 -1.84 19.18 -6.39
N GLU A 16 -1.37 19.72 -5.26
CA GLU A 16 0.05 19.62 -4.86
C GLU A 16 0.50 18.17 -4.75
N ARG A 17 -0.30 17.32 -4.09
CA ARG A 17 -0.02 15.88 -3.94
C ARG A 17 -0.05 15.13 -5.27
N TYR A 18 -0.99 15.47 -6.15
CA TYR A 18 -1.06 14.93 -7.52
C TYR A 18 0.22 15.25 -8.28
N ASN A 19 0.62 16.52 -8.33
CA ASN A 19 1.83 16.94 -9.04
C ASN A 19 3.08 16.25 -8.50
N ALA A 20 3.16 16.06 -7.17
CA ALA A 20 4.27 15.36 -6.53
C ALA A 20 4.36 13.87 -6.90
N LEU A 21 3.26 13.22 -7.27
CA LEU A 21 3.24 11.79 -7.65
C LEU A 21 3.07 11.55 -9.15
N HIS A 22 2.69 12.56 -9.92
CA HIS A 22 2.39 12.45 -11.35
C HIS A 22 3.57 11.91 -12.16
N HIS A 23 4.80 12.27 -11.81
CA HIS A 23 5.99 11.75 -12.49
C HIS A 23 6.23 10.23 -12.28
N ILE A 24 5.63 9.65 -11.23
CA ILE A 24 5.72 8.21 -10.91
C ILE A 24 4.53 7.46 -11.53
N TYR A 25 3.31 7.96 -11.34
CA TYR A 25 2.08 7.21 -11.66
C TYR A 25 1.31 7.75 -12.88
N GLY A 26 1.74 8.87 -13.46
CA GLY A 26 0.95 9.61 -14.44
C GLY A 26 -0.45 9.92 -13.89
N GLU A 27 -1.47 9.65 -14.69
CA GLU A 27 -2.86 9.93 -14.33
C GLU A 27 -3.38 9.11 -13.15
N ARG A 28 -2.77 7.95 -12.85
CA ARG A 28 -3.12 7.15 -11.66
C ARG A 28 -2.76 7.86 -10.35
N ALA A 29 -1.95 8.92 -10.39
CA ALA A 29 -1.67 9.75 -9.22
C ALA A 29 -2.96 10.35 -8.64
N ALA A 30 -3.94 10.69 -9.49
CA ALA A 30 -5.24 11.22 -9.06
C ALA A 30 -5.99 10.23 -8.16
N GLU A 31 -6.00 8.96 -8.56
CA GLU A 31 -6.61 7.87 -7.80
C GLU A 31 -5.90 7.67 -6.46
N LEU A 32 -4.56 7.58 -6.46
CA LEU A 32 -3.78 7.42 -5.23
C LEU A 32 -4.02 8.56 -4.23
N VAL A 33 -4.04 9.80 -4.72
CA VAL A 33 -4.30 11.00 -3.90
C VAL A 33 -5.70 10.96 -3.28
N SER A 34 -6.69 10.39 -3.98
CA SER A 34 -8.05 10.25 -3.45
C SER A 34 -8.13 9.33 -2.23
N TYR A 35 -7.20 8.37 -2.10
CA TYR A 35 -7.12 7.46 -0.95
C TYR A 35 -6.29 8.00 0.22
N VAL A 36 -5.58 9.12 0.04
CA VAL A 36 -4.74 9.73 1.09
C VAL A 36 -5.61 10.35 2.17
N LYS A 37 -5.35 9.98 3.43
CA LYS A 37 -6.04 10.50 4.62
C LYS A 37 -5.15 11.49 5.38
N GLY A 38 -5.72 12.21 6.34
CA GLY A 38 -4.97 13.19 7.15
C GLY A 38 -3.94 12.58 8.11
N ARG A 39 -4.17 11.35 8.62
CA ARG A 39 -3.32 10.67 9.62
C ARG A 39 -3.28 9.16 9.40
N GLY A 40 -2.29 8.49 10.01
CA GLY A 40 -2.16 7.03 10.02
C GLY A 40 -1.46 6.44 8.80
N LYS A 41 -1.73 5.15 8.53
CA LYS A 41 -1.09 4.34 7.47
C LYS A 41 -1.27 4.90 6.06
N ARG A 42 -2.36 5.63 5.82
CA ARG A 42 -2.64 6.33 4.55
C ARG A 42 -2.36 7.82 4.60
N SER A 43 -1.56 8.27 5.57
CA SER A 43 -1.17 9.68 5.61
C SER A 43 -0.33 10.04 4.40
N TRP A 44 -0.41 11.28 3.94
CA TRP A 44 0.40 11.76 2.81
C TRP A 44 1.89 11.42 2.98
N ARG A 45 2.44 11.69 4.16
CA ARG A 45 3.84 11.41 4.48
C ARG A 45 4.19 9.94 4.31
N THR A 46 3.32 9.04 4.79
CA THR A 46 3.53 7.59 4.66
C THR A 46 3.44 7.15 3.20
N VAL A 47 2.40 7.55 2.49
CA VAL A 47 2.17 7.17 1.09
C VAL A 47 3.29 7.67 0.20
N GLN A 48 3.71 8.93 0.35
CA GLN A 48 4.80 9.52 -0.41
C GLN A 48 6.12 8.79 -0.18
N ALA A 49 6.46 8.48 1.08
CA ALA A 49 7.68 7.76 1.41
C ALA A 49 7.69 6.34 0.82
N ASN A 50 6.55 5.64 0.90
CA ASN A 50 6.40 4.30 0.33
C ASN A 50 6.51 4.33 -1.20
N ALA A 51 5.83 5.28 -1.86
CA ALA A 51 5.89 5.48 -3.31
C ALA A 51 7.32 5.72 -3.80
N GLN A 52 8.08 6.57 -3.11
CA GLN A 52 9.48 6.83 -3.45
C GLN A 52 10.35 5.58 -3.29
N ARG A 53 10.16 4.82 -2.22
CA ARG A 53 10.96 3.61 -1.94
C ARG A 53 10.72 2.50 -2.96
N ILE A 54 9.47 2.22 -3.28
CA ILE A 54 9.09 1.07 -4.12
C ILE A 54 9.37 1.34 -5.60
N ASN A 55 9.21 2.59 -6.04
CA ASN A 55 9.38 2.95 -7.44
C ASN A 55 10.81 3.41 -7.78
N ASN A 56 11.72 3.43 -6.80
CA ASN A 56 13.15 3.68 -7.01
C ASN A 56 14.01 2.61 -6.31
N PRO A 57 13.92 1.33 -6.74
CA PRO A 57 14.67 0.25 -6.12
C PRO A 57 16.17 0.42 -6.35
N SER A 58 16.95 0.10 -5.32
CA SER A 58 18.41 0.29 -5.30
C SER A 58 19.21 -0.89 -5.86
N SER A 59 18.56 -2.03 -6.12
CA SER A 59 19.21 -3.25 -6.60
C SER A 59 18.26 -4.16 -7.36
N MET A 60 18.80 -5.05 -8.20
CA MET A 60 18.03 -6.09 -8.89
C MET A 60 17.31 -7.03 -7.92
N LYS A 61 17.94 -7.36 -6.79
CA LYS A 61 17.32 -8.20 -5.75
C LYS A 61 16.08 -7.51 -5.15
N GLN A 62 16.15 -6.20 -4.94
CA GLN A 62 14.99 -5.43 -4.49
C GLN A 62 13.89 -5.42 -5.56
N ILE A 63 14.23 -5.24 -6.84
CA ILE A 63 13.24 -5.30 -7.94
C ILE A 63 12.49 -6.65 -7.93
N GLN A 64 13.21 -7.76 -7.82
CA GLN A 64 12.61 -9.10 -7.79
C GLN A 64 11.67 -9.28 -6.60
N TYR A 65 12.10 -8.84 -5.41
CA TYR A 65 11.28 -8.89 -4.21
C TYR A 65 10.00 -8.04 -4.36
N ASP A 66 10.14 -6.80 -4.82
CA ASP A 66 9.03 -5.87 -4.98
C ASP A 66 8.00 -6.42 -5.99
N VAL A 67 8.44 -7.07 -7.07
CA VAL A 67 7.56 -7.74 -8.04
C VAL A 67 6.85 -8.93 -7.41
N ALA A 68 7.58 -9.76 -6.65
CA ALA A 68 7.01 -10.94 -6.02
C ALA A 68 5.92 -10.58 -5.00
N ILE A 69 6.13 -9.53 -4.19
CA ILE A 69 5.10 -9.04 -3.26
C ILE A 69 3.89 -8.49 -4.01
N ASP A 70 4.11 -7.66 -5.04
CA ASP A 70 3.03 -7.04 -5.82
C ASP A 70 2.09 -8.07 -6.48
N GLN A 71 2.66 -9.20 -6.92
CA GLN A 71 1.95 -10.31 -7.55
C GLN A 71 1.32 -11.31 -6.57
N SER A 72 1.66 -11.24 -5.27
CA SER A 72 1.17 -12.20 -4.27
C SER A 72 -0.15 -11.81 -3.64
N PHE A 73 -0.68 -10.62 -3.95
CA PHE A 73 -1.94 -10.13 -3.41
C PHE A 73 -2.82 -9.57 -4.53
N ASP A 74 -4.09 -9.96 -4.51
CA ASP A 74 -5.13 -9.44 -5.38
C ASP A 74 -5.82 -8.22 -4.75
N LEU A 75 -6.16 -7.23 -5.58
CA LEU A 75 -6.95 -6.10 -5.11
C LEU A 75 -8.38 -6.53 -4.84
N ASN A 76 -8.98 -5.92 -3.81
CA ASN A 76 -10.34 -6.16 -3.35
C ASN A 76 -10.59 -7.53 -2.69
N GLU A 77 -9.58 -8.37 -2.53
CA GLU A 77 -9.64 -9.56 -1.68
C GLU A 77 -9.33 -9.21 -0.22
N VAL A 78 -9.97 -9.89 0.73
CA VAL A 78 -9.72 -9.69 2.17
C VAL A 78 -8.63 -10.65 2.61
N TYR A 79 -7.57 -10.12 3.21
CA TYR A 79 -6.49 -10.90 3.81
C TYR A 79 -6.44 -10.65 5.31
N SER A 80 -6.52 -11.73 6.08
CA SER A 80 -6.27 -11.73 7.52
C SER A 80 -4.80 -11.45 7.84
N PHE A 81 -4.50 -11.07 9.08
CA PHE A 81 -3.12 -10.94 9.54
C PHE A 81 -2.29 -12.22 9.37
N ALA A 82 -2.91 -13.38 9.55
CA ALA A 82 -2.25 -14.67 9.38
C ALA A 82 -1.87 -14.93 7.91
N GLU A 83 -2.78 -14.66 6.98
CA GLU A 83 -2.53 -14.80 5.54
C GLU A 83 -1.44 -13.83 5.07
N ILE A 84 -1.51 -12.56 5.48
CA ILE A 84 -0.47 -11.56 5.17
C ILE A 84 0.89 -12.04 5.69
N THR A 85 0.94 -12.52 6.93
CA THR A 85 2.17 -13.02 7.55
C THR A 85 2.74 -14.21 6.80
N GLN A 86 1.88 -15.15 6.42
CA GLN A 86 2.27 -16.34 5.66
C GLN A 86 2.81 -15.98 4.28
N ILE A 87 2.07 -15.17 3.52
CA ILE A 87 2.44 -14.77 2.16
C ILE A 87 3.77 -14.01 2.18
N ILE A 88 3.92 -13.00 3.04
CA ILE A 88 5.16 -12.21 3.09
C ILE A 88 6.34 -13.05 3.54
N SER A 89 6.17 -13.90 4.56
CA SER A 89 7.25 -14.78 5.00
C SER A 89 7.69 -15.74 3.89
N GLN A 90 6.73 -16.27 3.12
CA GLN A 90 7.01 -17.13 1.97
C GLN A 90 7.75 -16.37 0.86
N VAL A 91 7.31 -15.17 0.50
CA VAL A 91 7.97 -14.35 -0.53
C VAL A 91 9.40 -13.99 -0.10
N ARG A 92 9.62 -13.64 1.17
CA ARG A 92 10.96 -13.37 1.71
C ARG A 92 11.86 -14.60 1.61
N PHE A 93 11.36 -15.76 2.03
CA PHE A 93 12.10 -17.01 1.96
C PHE A 93 12.48 -17.35 0.51
N SER A 94 11.54 -17.25 -0.43
CA SER A 94 11.76 -17.51 -1.85
C SER A 94 12.71 -16.51 -2.54
N ASN A 95 13.01 -15.37 -1.91
CA ASN A 95 13.93 -14.35 -2.40
C ASN A 95 15.23 -14.26 -1.58
N ASP A 96 15.57 -15.32 -0.82
CA ASP A 96 16.76 -15.39 0.03
C ASP A 96 16.89 -14.19 0.97
N LEU A 97 15.77 -13.73 1.54
CA LEU A 97 15.75 -12.71 2.59
C LEU A 97 15.63 -13.37 3.96
N PRO A 98 16.31 -12.83 4.98
CA PRO A 98 16.24 -13.38 6.32
C PRO A 98 14.80 -13.29 6.85
N PRO A 99 14.34 -14.31 7.60
CA PRO A 99 13.05 -14.26 8.27
C PRO A 99 13.06 -13.18 9.36
N PHE A 100 11.88 -12.71 9.75
CA PHE A 100 11.76 -11.92 10.97
C PHE A 100 11.91 -12.81 12.19
N HIS A 101 12.73 -12.39 13.15
CA HIS A 101 12.96 -13.15 14.39
C HIS A 101 12.04 -12.71 15.55
N THR A 102 11.49 -11.50 15.47
CA THR A 102 10.56 -10.95 16.47
C THR A 102 9.51 -10.11 15.77
N ARG A 103 8.34 -9.93 16.41
CA ARG A 103 7.24 -9.08 15.90
C ARG A 103 6.84 -9.41 14.46
N ILE A 104 6.88 -10.69 14.10
CA ILE A 104 6.75 -11.18 12.73
C ILE A 104 5.48 -10.63 12.08
N GLU A 105 4.33 -10.80 12.73
CA GLU A 105 3.04 -10.33 12.22
C GLU A 105 3.04 -8.81 11.94
N SER A 106 3.54 -8.00 12.87
CA SER A 106 3.59 -6.54 12.73
C SER A 106 4.57 -6.07 11.65
N LEU A 107 5.69 -6.78 11.48
CA LEU A 107 6.67 -6.47 10.43
C LEU A 107 6.15 -6.88 9.04
N CYS A 108 5.52 -8.04 8.93
CA CYS A 108 4.82 -8.45 7.72
C CYS A 108 3.69 -7.47 7.38
N GLU A 109 2.86 -7.09 8.35
CA GLU A 109 1.83 -6.07 8.17
C GLU A 109 2.44 -4.74 7.66
N THR A 110 3.56 -4.31 8.23
CA THR A 110 4.25 -3.09 7.80
C THR A 110 4.75 -3.20 6.36
N GLU A 111 5.30 -4.34 5.97
CA GLU A 111 5.70 -4.57 4.59
C GLU A 111 4.49 -4.59 3.66
N PHE A 112 3.38 -5.27 4.01
CA PHE A 112 2.14 -5.24 3.24
C PHE A 112 1.66 -3.79 2.99
N LEU A 113 1.56 -2.98 4.04
CA LEU A 113 1.11 -1.58 3.95
C LEU A 113 2.13 -0.66 3.29
N MET A 114 3.36 -1.13 3.09
CA MET A 114 4.34 -0.44 2.26
C MET A 114 3.93 -0.52 0.79
N TYR A 115 3.49 -1.69 0.31
CA TYR A 115 3.14 -1.93 -1.10
C TYR A 115 1.70 -1.60 -1.46
N PHE A 116 0.79 -1.61 -0.49
CA PHE A 116 -0.64 -1.43 -0.76
C PHE A 116 -1.26 -0.33 0.09
N ILE A 117 -2.13 0.46 -0.54
CA ILE A 117 -3.18 1.16 0.21
C ILE A 117 -4.29 0.16 0.46
N ALA A 118 -4.70 0.00 1.72
CA ALA A 118 -5.68 -1.01 2.09
C ALA A 118 -6.74 -0.50 3.06
N ASP A 119 -7.96 -1.01 2.91
CA ASP A 119 -9.08 -0.87 3.83
C ASP A 119 -8.97 -1.78 5.03
N ASP A 120 -9.24 -1.21 6.21
CA ASP A 120 -9.28 -1.92 7.48
C ASP A 120 -10.51 -2.83 7.47
N VAL A 121 -10.34 -4.12 7.75
CA VAL A 121 -11.44 -5.09 7.82
C VAL A 121 -11.65 -5.52 9.26
N TYR A 122 -12.88 -5.36 9.75
CA TYR A 122 -13.27 -5.66 11.12
C TYR A 122 -14.23 -6.86 11.16
N ASP A 123 -14.18 -7.66 12.23
CA ASP A 123 -15.10 -8.79 12.45
C ASP A 123 -16.55 -8.36 12.76
N ALA A 124 -16.72 -7.14 13.23
CA ALA A 124 -17.99 -6.47 13.49
C ALA A 124 -17.86 -4.98 13.15
N PRO A 125 -18.96 -4.21 13.06
CA PRO A 125 -18.89 -2.77 12.88
C PRO A 125 -17.96 -2.12 13.90
N LYS A 126 -17.09 -1.22 13.44
CA LYS A 126 -16.06 -0.57 14.28
C LYS A 126 -16.66 0.20 15.44
N GLU A 127 -17.82 0.82 15.21
CA GLU A 127 -18.58 1.59 16.20
C GLU A 127 -19.13 0.69 17.33
N LEU A 128 -19.25 -0.62 17.08
CA LEU A 128 -19.66 -1.63 18.04
C LEU A 128 -18.46 -2.32 18.72
N GLY A 129 -17.24 -1.82 18.52
CA GLY A 129 -16.03 -2.38 19.10
C GLY A 129 -15.47 -3.57 18.33
N GLY A 130 -15.82 -3.71 17.04
CA GLY A 130 -15.24 -4.73 16.17
C GLY A 130 -13.71 -4.74 16.21
N LYS A 131 -13.13 -5.93 16.25
CA LYS A 131 -11.69 -6.15 16.21
C LYS A 131 -11.22 -6.10 14.77
N LEU A 132 -10.12 -5.38 14.54
CA LEU A 132 -9.43 -5.42 13.26
C LEU A 132 -8.94 -6.86 13.03
N ILE A 133 -9.31 -7.46 11.90
CA ILE A 133 -8.95 -8.84 11.54
C ILE A 133 -8.03 -8.93 10.33
N GLY A 134 -7.91 -7.86 9.56
CA GLY A 134 -7.06 -7.85 8.38
C GLY A 134 -7.28 -6.63 7.49
N TYR A 135 -6.95 -6.79 6.23
CA TYR A 135 -6.96 -5.71 5.24
C TYR A 135 -7.52 -6.15 3.90
N LYS A 136 -8.14 -5.20 3.20
CA LYS A 136 -8.50 -5.32 1.79
C LYS A 136 -7.66 -4.33 0.98
N PRO A 137 -6.65 -4.75 0.20
CA PRO A 137 -5.88 -3.82 -0.61
C PRO A 137 -6.77 -3.25 -1.72
N ILE A 138 -6.69 -1.93 -1.88
CA ILE A 138 -7.51 -1.16 -2.83
C ILE A 138 -6.66 -0.44 -3.89
N PHE A 139 -5.36 -0.28 -3.65
CA PHE A 139 -4.44 0.32 -4.61
C PHE A 139 -3.01 -0.21 -4.43
N ARG A 140 -2.31 -0.45 -5.55
CA ARG A 140 -0.89 -0.82 -5.60
C ARG A 140 0.00 0.42 -5.66
N ILE A 141 0.91 0.56 -4.70
CA ILE A 141 1.88 1.65 -4.64
C ILE A 141 3.02 1.42 -5.67
N LYS A 142 3.21 0.20 -6.16
CA LYS A 142 4.07 -0.02 -7.34
C LYS A 142 3.38 0.56 -8.59
N ALA A 143 4.09 1.38 -9.35
CA ALA A 143 3.60 2.04 -10.57
C ALA A 143 3.50 1.08 -11.75
#